data_AF-D6REH5-F1
#
_entry.id   AF-D6REH5-F1
#
_cell.length_a   1.000
_cell.length_b   1.000
_cell.length_c   1.000
_cell.angle_alpha   90.00
_cell.angle_beta   90.00
_cell.angle_gamma   90.00
#
_symmetry.space_group_name_H-M   'P 1'
#
loop_
_entity.id
_entity.type
_entity.pdbx_description
1 polymer ?
#
loop_
_entity_poly.entity_id
_entity_poly.type
_entity_poly.pdbx_seq_one_letter_code
_entity_poly.pdbx_strand_id
1 'polypeptide(L)'
;MRPPRPSSAMLTFFAAFLAAPLALAESPYLVRVDAARPLRPLLPFWRSTGFCPPLPHDQADQYDLSWDQQLNLAYIGAVPHSGIEQVRIHWLLDLITARKSPGQGLMYNFTHLDAFLDLLMENQLLPGFELMGSPSGYFTDFDDKQQVFEWKDLVSLLARRYIGRYGLTHVSKWNFETWNEPDHHDFDNVSMTTQGHQCAGASWVTVPMEPTSSLARWACVWITSPCTRRVQVAPSPSWSRRWQLWSRSSSSSLSSRIPLFTMTRQTLWWAGPCHNLGELM
;
A
#
# COMPACT_ATOMS: atom_id res chain seq x y z
N MET A 1 -17.54 -82.00 -57.10
CA MET A 1 -16.19 -81.48 -56.78
C MET A 1 -16.12 -79.97 -56.99
N ARG A 2 -16.26 -79.22 -55.90
CA ARG A 2 -15.58 -77.96 -55.51
C ARG A 2 -16.24 -77.54 -54.19
N PRO A 3 -15.51 -77.40 -53.07
CA PRO A 3 -16.12 -77.02 -51.81
C PRO A 3 -16.46 -75.51 -51.83
N PRO A 4 -17.54 -75.06 -51.16
CA PRO A 4 -17.79 -73.63 -51.01
C PRO A 4 -16.71 -73.03 -50.11
N ARG A 5 -16.16 -71.89 -50.55
CA ARG A 5 -15.17 -71.13 -49.78
C ARG A 5 -15.85 -70.56 -48.52
N PRO A 6 -15.21 -70.61 -47.34
CA PRO A 6 -15.74 -69.91 -46.18
C PRO A 6 -15.69 -68.41 -46.43
N SER A 7 -16.79 -67.71 -46.14
CA SER A 7 -16.87 -66.25 -46.25
C SER A 7 -15.86 -65.59 -45.32
N SER A 8 -14.91 -64.83 -45.87
CA SER A 8 -14.01 -63.94 -45.12
C SER A 8 -14.73 -62.75 -44.45
N ALA A 9 -16.03 -62.86 -44.19
CA ALA A 9 -16.87 -61.79 -43.64
C ALA A 9 -16.99 -61.83 -42.10
N MET A 10 -16.28 -62.72 -41.41
CA MET A 10 -16.33 -62.85 -39.95
C MET A 10 -15.04 -62.45 -39.23
N LEU A 11 -14.10 -61.75 -39.89
CA LEU A 11 -12.91 -61.22 -39.22
C LEU A 11 -12.73 -59.70 -39.32
N THR A 12 -13.69 -58.98 -39.90
CA THR A 12 -13.68 -57.51 -39.96
C THR A 12 -14.72 -56.85 -39.05
N PHE A 13 -15.48 -57.63 -38.26
CA PHE A 13 -16.46 -57.07 -37.33
C PHE A 13 -15.96 -56.92 -35.88
N PHE A 14 -14.86 -57.58 -35.50
CA PHE A 14 -14.34 -57.49 -34.12
C PHE A 14 -13.24 -56.44 -33.91
N ALA A 15 -12.63 -55.91 -34.96
CA ALA A 15 -11.55 -54.90 -34.84
C ALA A 15 -12.05 -53.45 -34.81
N ALA A 16 -13.33 -53.19 -35.13
CA ALA A 16 -13.87 -51.83 -35.18
C ALA A 16 -14.41 -51.31 -33.83
N PHE A 17 -14.53 -52.17 -32.80
CA PHE A 17 -15.13 -51.79 -31.52
C PHE A 17 -14.12 -51.44 -30.40
N LEU A 18 -12.81 -51.59 -30.64
CA LEU A 18 -11.79 -51.37 -29.60
C LEU A 18 -11.00 -50.06 -29.74
N ALA A 19 -11.36 -49.21 -30.70
CA ALA A 19 -10.76 -47.89 -30.87
C ALA A 19 -11.82 -46.79 -30.93
N ALA A 20 -12.84 -46.85 -30.08
CA ALA A 20 -13.48 -45.62 -29.66
C ALA A 20 -12.47 -44.88 -28.77
N PRO A 21 -11.98 -43.70 -29.12
CA PRO A 21 -11.27 -42.90 -28.15
C PRO A 21 -12.25 -42.69 -27.00
N LEU A 22 -11.90 -43.18 -25.81
CA LEU A 22 -12.43 -42.67 -24.55
C LEU A 22 -11.96 -41.21 -24.45
N ALA A 23 -12.55 -40.35 -25.29
CA ALA A 23 -12.58 -38.94 -25.02
C ALA A 23 -13.34 -38.84 -23.71
N LEU A 24 -12.61 -38.61 -22.61
CA LEU A 24 -13.19 -38.18 -21.35
C LEU A 24 -14.02 -36.94 -21.69
N ALA A 25 -15.33 -37.13 -21.86
CA ALA A 25 -16.26 -36.04 -22.04
C ALA A 25 -16.28 -35.30 -20.70
N GLU A 26 -15.52 -34.22 -20.60
CA GLU A 26 -15.62 -33.34 -19.45
C GLU A 26 -17.06 -32.83 -19.36
N SER A 27 -17.69 -33.05 -18.21
CA SER A 27 -19.03 -32.54 -17.97
C SER A 27 -18.98 -31.00 -18.00
N PRO A 28 -19.81 -30.32 -18.81
CA PRO A 28 -19.78 -28.88 -18.87
C PRO A 28 -20.19 -28.25 -17.54
N TYR A 29 -19.51 -27.18 -17.14
CA TYR A 29 -19.88 -26.38 -15.97
C TYR A 29 -21.07 -25.48 -16.32
N LEU A 30 -22.14 -25.58 -15.53
CA LEU A 30 -23.31 -24.70 -15.66
C LEU A 30 -23.14 -23.46 -14.75
N VAL A 31 -22.99 -22.29 -15.36
CA VAL A 31 -22.94 -20.99 -14.65
C VAL A 31 -24.24 -20.23 -14.94
N ARG A 32 -24.98 -19.85 -13.89
CA ARG A 32 -26.20 -19.05 -13.99
C ARG A 32 -26.00 -17.69 -13.34
N VAL A 33 -26.38 -16.63 -14.06
CA VAL A 33 -26.31 -15.24 -13.59
C VAL A 33 -27.70 -14.61 -13.73
N ASP A 34 -28.25 -14.10 -12.63
CA ASP A 34 -29.52 -13.37 -12.61
C ASP A 34 -29.26 -11.87 -12.46
N ALA A 35 -29.30 -11.15 -13.58
CA ALA A 35 -29.03 -9.71 -13.62
C ALA A 35 -30.15 -8.85 -13.01
N ALA A 36 -31.34 -9.42 -12.77
CA ALA A 36 -32.45 -8.71 -12.13
C ALA A 36 -32.36 -8.70 -10.60
N ARG A 37 -31.41 -9.46 -10.03
CA ARG A 37 -31.27 -9.66 -8.58
C ARG A 37 -29.95 -9.08 -8.04
N PRO A 38 -29.84 -7.76 -7.85
CA PRO A 38 -28.67 -7.17 -7.19
C PRO A 38 -28.60 -7.64 -5.72
N LEU A 39 -27.44 -8.16 -5.31
CA LEU A 39 -27.26 -8.68 -3.95
C LEU A 39 -26.59 -7.67 -3.00
N ARG A 40 -25.56 -6.97 -3.47
CA ARG A 40 -24.77 -5.99 -2.70
C ARG A 40 -23.87 -5.15 -3.62
N PRO A 41 -23.34 -4.01 -3.17
CA PRO A 41 -22.30 -3.29 -3.89
C PRO A 41 -21.04 -4.16 -4.06
N LEU A 42 -20.44 -4.09 -5.25
CA LEU A 42 -19.11 -4.63 -5.53
C LEU A 42 -18.15 -3.45 -5.69
N LEU A 43 -17.26 -3.27 -4.73
CA LEU A 43 -16.24 -2.22 -4.80
C LEU A 43 -15.00 -2.76 -5.52
N PRO A 44 -14.39 -1.99 -6.44
CA PRO A 44 -13.17 -2.38 -7.13
C PRO A 44 -11.93 -2.20 -6.24
N PHE A 45 -11.72 -3.15 -5.30
CA PHE A 45 -10.64 -3.11 -4.31
C PHE A 45 -9.25 -3.47 -4.87
N TRP A 46 -9.16 -3.88 -6.13
CA TRP A 46 -7.94 -4.39 -6.77
C TRP A 46 -7.19 -3.34 -7.62
N ARG A 47 -7.60 -2.07 -7.56
CA ARG A 47 -7.10 -1.00 -8.45
C ARG A 47 -5.73 -0.46 -8.03
N SER A 48 -4.79 -1.35 -7.74
CA SER A 48 -3.43 -1.02 -7.35
C SER A 48 -2.43 -1.91 -8.08
N THR A 49 -1.30 -1.33 -8.43
CA THR A 49 -0.09 -2.04 -8.87
C THR A 49 1.12 -1.53 -8.07
N GLY A 50 2.32 -1.99 -8.38
CA GLY A 50 3.55 -1.48 -7.77
C GLY A 50 4.81 -2.06 -8.41
N PHE A 51 5.95 -1.45 -8.12
CA PHE A 51 7.26 -1.88 -8.63
C PHE A 51 8.38 -1.43 -7.70
N CYS A 52 9.58 -1.96 -7.94
CA CYS A 52 10.82 -1.57 -7.27
C CYS A 52 11.85 -1.16 -8.32
N PRO A 53 12.50 0.02 -8.20
CA PRO A 53 13.61 0.38 -9.08
C PRO A 53 14.79 -0.59 -8.90
N PRO A 54 15.61 -0.83 -9.93
CA PRO A 54 16.76 -1.71 -9.82
C PRO A 54 17.88 -1.07 -8.99
N LEU A 55 18.85 -1.90 -8.58
CA LEU A 55 20.09 -1.39 -7.99
C LEU A 55 20.92 -0.57 -9.00
N PRO A 56 21.70 0.43 -8.53
CA PRO A 56 21.74 0.89 -7.13
C PRO A 56 20.59 1.87 -6.82
N HIS A 57 20.00 1.77 -5.63
CA HIS A 57 18.81 2.57 -5.27
C HIS A 57 19.10 4.07 -5.18
N ASP A 58 20.35 4.48 -4.96
CA ASP A 58 20.78 5.89 -4.99
C ASP A 58 20.71 6.54 -6.39
N GLN A 59 20.44 5.74 -7.42
CA GLN A 59 20.22 6.15 -8.81
C GLN A 59 18.81 5.76 -9.30
N ALA A 60 17.86 5.53 -8.38
CA ALA A 60 16.48 5.20 -8.72
C ALA A 60 15.84 6.23 -9.66
N ASP A 61 16.27 7.50 -9.61
CA ASP A 61 15.80 8.56 -10.50
C ASP A 61 16.04 8.25 -11.98
N GLN A 62 17.13 7.57 -12.32
CA GLN A 62 17.44 7.20 -13.70
C GLN A 62 16.43 6.18 -14.25
N TYR A 63 15.87 5.34 -13.39
CA TYR A 63 14.82 4.39 -13.74
C TYR A 63 13.43 5.04 -13.68
N ASP A 64 13.11 5.68 -12.55
CA ASP A 64 11.79 6.23 -12.25
C ASP A 64 11.40 7.39 -13.19
N LEU A 65 12.37 8.18 -13.63
CA LEU A 65 12.17 9.32 -14.55
C LEU A 65 12.51 8.96 -16.00
N SER A 66 12.90 7.72 -16.29
CA SER A 66 13.23 7.26 -17.64
C SER A 66 12.05 7.41 -18.60
N TRP A 67 12.35 7.47 -19.89
CA TRP A 67 11.32 7.44 -20.93
C TRP A 67 10.49 6.15 -20.88
N ASP A 68 11.13 5.02 -20.60
CA ASP A 68 10.49 3.72 -20.40
C ASP A 68 9.43 3.78 -19.31
N GLN A 69 9.74 4.43 -18.18
CA GLN A 69 8.80 4.55 -17.08
C GLN A 69 7.67 5.55 -17.35
N GLN A 70 7.95 6.64 -18.08
CA GLN A 70 6.92 7.55 -18.58
C GLN A 70 5.90 6.81 -19.46
N LEU A 71 6.38 5.97 -20.39
CA LEU A 71 5.50 5.13 -21.20
C LEU A 71 4.74 4.12 -20.32
N ASN A 72 5.42 3.42 -19.43
CA ASN A 72 4.80 2.43 -18.55
C ASN A 72 3.64 3.04 -17.72
N LEU A 73 3.86 4.21 -17.10
CA LEU A 73 2.84 4.91 -16.34
C LEU A 73 1.68 5.40 -17.22
N ALA A 74 1.95 5.79 -18.47
CA ALA A 74 0.89 6.10 -19.43
C ALA A 74 0.02 4.88 -19.76
N TYR A 75 0.62 3.70 -19.94
CA TYR A 75 -0.14 2.44 -20.12
C TYR A 75 -0.98 2.10 -18.88
N ILE A 76 -0.42 2.28 -17.68
CA ILE A 76 -1.12 2.03 -16.42
C ILE A 76 -2.29 3.00 -16.23
N GLY A 77 -2.08 4.30 -16.46
CA GLY A 77 -3.10 5.34 -16.36
C GLY A 77 -4.18 5.25 -17.44
N ALA A 78 -3.86 4.65 -18.60
CA ALA A 78 -4.80 4.48 -19.70
C ALA A 78 -5.86 3.38 -19.46
N VAL A 79 -5.76 2.60 -18.37
CA VAL A 79 -6.79 1.60 -18.03
C VAL A 79 -8.13 2.31 -17.78
N PRO A 80 -9.21 1.95 -18.52
CA PRO A 80 -10.45 2.71 -18.51
C PRO A 80 -11.11 2.73 -17.13
N HIS A 81 -11.86 3.81 -16.86
CA HIS A 81 -12.62 4.03 -15.63
C HIS A 81 -11.77 3.95 -14.36
N SER A 82 -10.51 4.41 -14.44
CA SER A 82 -9.54 4.31 -13.35
C SER A 82 -9.40 2.87 -12.87
N GLY A 83 -9.29 1.91 -13.80
CA GLY A 83 -9.16 0.49 -13.46
C GLY A 83 -7.87 0.18 -12.70
N ILE A 84 -6.89 1.08 -12.75
CA ILE A 84 -5.78 1.20 -11.81
C ILE A 84 -5.78 2.64 -11.27
N GLU A 85 -5.66 2.80 -9.95
CA GLU A 85 -5.65 4.11 -9.27
C GLU A 85 -4.35 4.37 -8.53
N GLN A 86 -3.70 3.31 -8.02
CA GLN A 86 -2.49 3.43 -7.21
C GLN A 86 -1.32 2.68 -7.84
N VAL A 87 -0.13 3.27 -7.73
CA VAL A 87 1.16 2.60 -7.96
C VAL A 87 1.94 2.65 -6.65
N ARG A 88 2.27 1.51 -6.04
CA ARG A 88 3.14 1.40 -4.84
C ARG A 88 4.60 1.34 -5.28
N ILE A 89 5.44 2.25 -4.81
CA ILE A 89 6.81 2.42 -5.31
C ILE A 89 7.81 2.28 -4.16
N HIS A 90 8.78 1.39 -4.34
CA HIS A 90 9.88 1.18 -3.39
C HIS A 90 10.92 2.30 -3.54
N TRP A 91 11.67 2.57 -2.47
CA TRP A 91 12.81 3.50 -2.49
C TRP A 91 12.49 4.95 -2.91
N LEU A 92 11.23 5.39 -2.75
CA LEU A 92 10.80 6.76 -3.09
C LEU A 92 11.66 7.85 -2.44
N LEU A 93 12.16 7.62 -1.22
CA LEU A 93 12.94 8.62 -0.51
C LEU A 93 14.38 8.74 -1.05
N ASP A 94 14.86 7.80 -1.85
CA ASP A 94 16.17 7.92 -2.53
C ASP A 94 16.12 8.84 -3.74
N LEU A 95 14.92 9.23 -4.20
CA LEU A 95 14.74 10.36 -5.12
C LEU A 95 14.99 11.72 -4.44
N ILE A 96 15.25 11.74 -3.13
CA ILE A 96 15.61 12.94 -2.38
C ILE A 96 17.12 12.92 -2.15
N THR A 97 17.78 14.04 -2.41
CA THR A 97 19.18 14.21 -2.00
C THR A 97 19.27 15.03 -0.71
N ALA A 98 20.16 14.62 0.19
CA ALA A 98 20.36 15.27 1.48
C ALA A 98 21.82 15.74 1.64
N ARG A 99 22.00 16.92 2.24
CA ARG A 99 23.33 17.46 2.57
C ARG A 99 23.32 18.17 3.91
N LYS A 100 24.34 17.94 4.74
CA LYS A 100 24.58 18.74 5.95
C LYS A 100 25.22 20.07 5.56
N SER A 101 24.58 21.17 5.92
CA SER A 101 25.13 22.52 5.74
C SER A 101 25.56 23.10 7.09
N PRO A 102 26.80 23.60 7.24
CA PRO A 102 27.26 24.22 8.47
C PRO A 102 26.34 25.38 8.90
N GLY A 103 25.77 25.28 10.09
CA GLY A 103 24.89 26.32 10.66
C GLY A 103 23.45 26.36 10.14
N GLN A 104 23.09 25.57 9.12
CA GLN A 104 21.73 25.50 8.57
C GLN A 104 21.06 24.12 8.72
N GLY A 105 21.77 23.14 9.28
CA GLY A 105 21.24 21.80 9.51
C GLY A 105 21.18 20.96 8.23
N LEU A 106 20.28 19.98 8.21
CA LEU A 106 20.10 19.05 7.10
C LEU A 106 19.22 19.70 6.02
N MET A 107 19.77 19.82 4.81
CA MET A 107 19.06 20.36 3.65
C MET A 107 18.68 19.23 2.71
N TYR A 108 17.43 19.26 2.22
CA TYR A 108 16.91 18.31 1.25
C TYR A 108 16.66 18.98 -0.10
N ASN A 109 16.89 18.23 -1.16
CA ASN A 109 16.50 18.59 -2.50
C ASN A 109 15.53 17.53 -3.05
N PHE A 110 14.32 17.97 -3.38
CA PHE A 110 13.18 17.15 -3.77
C PHE A 110 12.96 17.09 -5.28
N THR A 111 13.86 17.65 -6.10
CA THR A 111 13.63 17.79 -7.56
C THR A 111 13.21 16.48 -8.24
N HIS A 112 13.88 15.36 -7.98
CA HIS A 112 13.53 14.09 -8.63
C HIS A 112 12.22 13.51 -8.10
N LEU A 113 12.01 13.56 -6.78
CA LEU A 113 10.74 13.11 -6.18
C LEU A 113 9.55 13.95 -6.67
N ASP A 114 9.72 15.26 -6.80
CA ASP A 114 8.68 16.15 -7.34
C ASP A 114 8.35 15.77 -8.78
N ALA A 115 9.36 15.58 -9.63
CA ALA A 115 9.17 15.19 -11.03
C ALA A 115 8.46 13.84 -11.15
N PHE A 116 8.81 12.86 -10.31
CA PHE A 116 8.17 11.55 -10.34
C PHE A 116 6.71 11.60 -9.88
N LEU A 117 6.41 12.34 -8.80
CA LEU A 117 5.04 12.50 -8.32
C LEU A 117 4.20 13.32 -9.31
N ASP A 118 4.78 14.32 -9.99
CA ASP A 118 4.12 15.03 -11.08
C ASP A 118 3.78 14.08 -12.23
N LEU A 119 4.68 13.16 -12.59
CA LEU A 119 4.44 12.15 -13.62
C LEU A 119 3.28 11.20 -13.26
N LEU A 120 3.16 10.78 -11.99
CA LEU A 120 1.99 10.03 -11.52
C LEU A 120 0.70 10.86 -11.66
N MET A 121 0.75 12.12 -11.25
CA MET A 121 -0.39 13.04 -11.32
C MET A 121 -0.87 13.30 -12.76
N GLU A 122 0.07 13.47 -13.70
CA GLU A 122 -0.19 13.63 -15.13
C GLU A 122 -0.95 12.43 -15.72
N ASN A 123 -0.75 11.24 -15.15
CA ASN A 123 -1.43 10.00 -15.54
C ASN A 123 -2.64 9.64 -14.65
N GLN A 124 -3.08 10.57 -13.79
CA GLN A 124 -4.20 10.38 -12.84
C GLN A 124 -4.00 9.20 -11.87
N LEU A 125 -2.75 8.91 -11.51
CA LEU A 125 -2.37 7.88 -10.56
C LEU A 125 -2.02 8.48 -9.20
N LEU A 126 -2.25 7.70 -8.14
CA LEU A 126 -1.86 8.02 -6.77
C LEU A 126 -0.61 7.21 -6.38
N PRO A 127 0.31 7.77 -5.60
CA PRO A 127 1.38 7.00 -5.00
C PRO A 127 0.85 6.14 -3.84
N GLY A 128 1.18 4.85 -3.86
CA GLY A 128 1.37 4.06 -2.65
C GLY A 128 2.72 4.48 -2.08
N PHE A 129 2.68 5.44 -1.16
CA PHE A 129 3.83 6.22 -0.74
C PHE A 129 4.54 5.51 0.41
N GLU A 130 5.48 4.64 0.08
CA GLU A 130 6.33 4.01 1.09
C GLU A 130 7.36 5.02 1.62
N LEU A 131 7.40 5.18 2.93
CA LEU A 131 8.45 5.94 3.62
C LEU A 131 9.72 5.08 3.66
N MET A 132 10.30 4.84 2.48
CA MET A 132 11.37 3.89 2.23
C MET A 132 12.52 4.56 1.48
N GLY A 133 13.73 4.41 2.01
CA GLY A 133 14.96 4.99 1.46
C GLY A 133 15.75 5.78 2.49
N SER A 134 17.00 6.08 2.13
CA SER A 134 17.93 6.88 2.91
C SER A 134 18.51 7.98 2.01
N PRO A 135 17.88 9.18 1.97
CA PRO A 135 18.34 10.29 1.15
C PRO A 135 19.86 10.51 1.21
N SER A 136 20.55 10.29 0.09
CA SER A 136 22.02 10.36 -0.02
C SER A 136 22.80 9.53 1.02
N GLY A 137 22.23 8.42 1.49
CA GLY A 137 22.81 7.55 2.52
C GLY A 137 22.88 8.17 3.91
N TYR A 138 22.11 9.24 4.18
CA TYR A 138 22.20 9.99 5.43
C TYR A 138 21.67 9.23 6.66
N PHE A 139 20.53 8.56 6.51
CA PHE A 139 19.93 7.76 7.57
C PHE A 139 20.56 6.37 7.56
N THR A 140 21.17 5.98 8.67
CA THR A 140 21.95 4.76 8.81
C THR A 140 21.56 3.94 10.05
N ASP A 141 20.90 4.54 11.04
CA ASP A 141 20.53 3.85 12.26
C ASP A 141 19.27 4.47 12.91
N PHE A 142 18.19 3.71 12.96
CA PHE A 142 16.94 4.16 13.59
C PHE A 142 16.86 3.89 15.11
N ASP A 143 17.90 3.33 15.73
CA ASP A 143 18.07 3.40 17.18
C ASP A 143 18.77 4.69 17.64
N ASP A 144 19.42 5.42 16.72
CA ASP A 144 19.91 6.78 16.98
C ASP A 144 18.74 7.76 17.05
N LYS A 145 18.52 8.30 18.26
CA LYS A 145 17.46 9.28 18.52
C LYS A 145 17.55 10.50 17.62
N GLN A 146 18.75 10.98 17.29
CA GLN A 146 18.92 12.14 16.43
C GLN A 146 18.33 11.85 15.04
N GLN A 147 18.67 10.69 14.46
CA GLN A 147 18.15 10.28 13.16
C GLN A 147 16.64 10.06 13.19
N VAL A 148 16.08 9.52 14.28
CA VAL A 148 14.62 9.39 14.44
C VAL A 148 13.93 10.76 14.42
N PHE A 149 14.49 11.78 15.09
CA PHE A 149 13.92 13.14 15.05
C PHE A 149 14.06 13.78 13.67
N GLU A 150 15.22 13.65 13.04
CA GLU A 150 15.47 14.17 11.69
C GLU A 150 14.57 13.48 10.64
N TRP A 151 14.29 12.19 10.82
CA TRP A 151 13.35 11.44 9.98
C TRP A 151 11.92 11.95 10.14
N LYS A 152 11.46 12.16 11.37
CA LYS A 152 10.14 12.77 11.65
C LYS A 152 10.02 14.14 10.97
N ASP A 153 11.09 14.94 11.00
CA ASP A 153 11.10 16.26 10.36
C ASP A 153 11.06 16.15 8.83
N LEU A 154 11.79 15.19 8.23
CA LEU A 154 11.70 14.87 6.80
C LEU A 154 10.26 14.48 6.39
N VAL A 155 9.65 13.54 7.09
CA VAL A 155 8.27 13.10 6.82
C VAL A 155 7.28 14.27 6.95
N SER A 156 7.48 15.14 7.95
CA SER A 156 6.68 16.35 8.12
C SER A 156 6.88 17.37 6.98
N LEU A 157 8.11 17.52 6.48
CA LEU A 157 8.43 18.37 5.34
C LEU A 157 7.80 17.86 4.04
N LEU A 158 7.87 16.55 3.79
CA LEU A 158 7.25 15.89 2.63
C LEU A 158 5.75 16.15 2.60
N ALA A 159 5.06 15.86 3.70
CA ALA A 159 3.62 16.06 3.79
C ALA A 159 3.23 17.53 3.56
N ARG A 160 3.93 18.49 4.20
CA ARG A 160 3.67 19.93 3.96
C ARG A 160 3.92 20.33 2.52
N ARG A 161 5.03 19.86 1.92
CA ARG A 161 5.41 20.15 0.54
C ARG A 161 4.32 19.70 -0.43
N TYR A 162 3.91 18.43 -0.34
CA TYR A 162 2.95 17.87 -1.29
C TYR A 162 1.51 18.27 -1.02
N ILE A 163 1.14 18.58 0.23
CA ILE A 163 -0.13 19.28 0.51
C ILE A 163 -0.12 20.66 -0.14
N GLY A 164 0.99 21.41 -0.06
CA GLY A 164 1.14 22.69 -0.74
C GLY A 164 1.09 22.57 -2.26
N ARG A 165 1.65 21.49 -2.83
CA ARG A 165 1.75 21.26 -4.28
C ARG A 165 0.46 20.73 -4.91
N TYR A 166 -0.19 19.74 -4.29
CA TYR A 166 -1.35 19.02 -4.86
C TYR A 166 -2.67 19.28 -4.11
N GLY A 167 -2.61 19.96 -2.96
CA GLY A 167 -3.76 20.21 -2.10
C GLY A 167 -4.06 19.06 -1.14
N LEU A 168 -4.58 19.41 0.04
CA LEU A 168 -4.88 18.43 1.10
C LEU A 168 -5.84 17.33 0.63
N THR A 169 -6.89 17.68 -0.10
CA THR A 169 -7.90 16.72 -0.58
C THR A 169 -7.31 15.64 -1.48
N HIS A 170 -6.24 15.97 -2.21
CA HIS A 170 -5.57 15.01 -3.07
C HIS A 170 -4.65 14.11 -2.22
N VAL A 171 -3.76 14.72 -1.43
CA VAL A 171 -2.78 13.98 -0.61
C VAL A 171 -3.45 13.12 0.47
N SER A 172 -4.63 13.49 0.96
CA SER A 172 -5.39 12.66 1.90
C SER A 172 -5.87 11.32 1.33
N LYS A 173 -5.76 11.12 0.01
CA LYS A 173 -6.07 9.84 -0.66
C LYS A 173 -4.86 8.92 -0.77
N TRP A 174 -3.65 9.42 -0.52
CA TRP A 174 -2.43 8.64 -0.65
C TRP A 174 -2.34 7.63 0.49
N ASN A 175 -1.97 6.40 0.17
CA ASN A 175 -1.66 5.40 1.19
C ASN A 175 -0.19 5.54 1.55
N PHE A 176 0.09 6.24 2.65
CA PHE A 176 1.42 6.25 3.25
C PHE A 176 1.67 4.92 3.97
N GLU A 177 2.81 4.30 3.68
CA GLU A 177 3.18 2.98 4.18
C GLU A 177 4.58 3.00 4.80
N THR A 178 4.83 2.02 5.68
CA THR A 178 6.16 1.79 6.27
C THR A 178 7.13 1.24 5.23
N TRP A 179 8.41 1.09 5.60
CA TRP A 179 9.38 0.36 4.79
C TRP A 179 8.85 -1.02 4.37
N ASN A 180 9.11 -1.41 3.13
CA ASN A 180 8.67 -2.68 2.57
C ASN A 180 9.24 -3.87 3.37
N GLU A 181 8.39 -4.87 3.64
CA GLU A 181 8.78 -6.19 4.16
C GLU A 181 9.89 -6.16 5.24
N PRO A 182 9.66 -5.51 6.39
CA PRO A 182 10.72 -5.29 7.39
C PRO A 182 11.32 -6.59 7.97
N ASP A 183 10.58 -7.69 7.91
CA ASP A 183 11.02 -9.02 8.34
C ASP A 183 11.99 -9.71 7.34
N HIS A 184 12.14 -9.17 6.12
CA HIS A 184 13.05 -9.68 5.09
C HIS A 184 14.39 -8.94 5.04
N HIS A 185 14.60 -7.95 5.91
CA HIS A 185 15.88 -7.27 6.14
C HIS A 185 16.49 -6.55 4.93
N ASP A 186 15.67 -6.17 3.94
CA ASP A 186 16.12 -5.37 2.79
C ASP A 186 16.13 -3.86 3.12
N PHE A 187 17.19 -3.46 3.81
CA PHE A 187 17.39 -2.10 4.33
C PHE A 187 18.63 -1.40 3.75
N ASP A 188 19.25 -1.96 2.71
CA ASP A 188 20.57 -1.54 2.22
C ASP A 188 21.60 -1.36 3.35
N ASN A 189 22.06 -0.14 3.58
CA ASN A 189 23.06 0.23 4.58
C ASN A 189 22.43 0.78 5.87
N VAL A 190 21.12 0.61 6.06
CA VAL A 190 20.38 1.12 7.22
C VAL A 190 20.20 0.03 8.28
N SER A 191 20.64 0.32 9.50
CA SER A 191 20.35 -0.48 10.69
C SER A 191 18.91 -0.24 11.14
N MET A 192 18.10 -1.31 11.08
CA MET A 192 16.69 -1.29 11.44
C MET A 192 16.37 -2.43 12.42
N THR A 193 16.59 -2.20 13.72
CA THR A 193 16.14 -3.15 14.76
C THR A 193 14.62 -3.11 14.90
N THR A 194 14.01 -4.06 15.62
CA THR A 194 12.57 -4.02 15.90
C THR A 194 12.14 -2.72 16.60
N GLN A 195 13.00 -2.17 17.45
CA GLN A 195 12.76 -0.90 18.13
C GLN A 195 12.91 0.28 17.16
N GLY A 196 13.99 0.30 16.36
CA GLY A 196 14.20 1.29 15.32
C GLY A 196 13.06 1.33 14.30
N HIS A 197 12.58 0.18 13.83
CA HIS A 197 11.44 0.08 12.91
C HIS A 197 10.17 0.71 13.50
N GLN A 198 9.88 0.43 14.77
CA GLN A 198 8.75 1.06 15.46
C GLN A 198 8.91 2.56 15.62
N CYS A 199 10.15 3.09 15.68
CA CYS A 199 10.43 4.52 15.73
C CYS A 199 10.33 5.19 14.35
N ALA A 200 10.84 4.56 13.30
CA ALA A 200 10.78 5.07 11.93
C ALA A 200 9.33 5.13 11.42
N GLY A 201 8.58 4.02 11.63
CA GLY A 201 7.18 3.89 11.28
C GLY A 201 6.22 4.64 12.21
N ALA A 202 6.72 5.40 13.18
CA ALA A 202 5.93 6.10 14.20
C ALA A 202 5.77 7.60 13.95
N SER A 203 6.23 8.08 12.80
CA SER A 203 6.39 9.50 12.54
C SER A 203 5.03 10.18 12.35
N TRP A 204 4.70 11.08 13.28
CA TRP A 204 3.47 11.86 13.28
C TRP A 204 3.59 13.06 12.34
N VAL A 205 2.59 13.29 11.49
CA VAL A 205 2.46 14.58 10.80
C VAL A 205 1.17 15.27 11.24
N THR A 206 1.33 16.36 11.99
CA THR A 206 0.32 17.41 12.13
C THR A 206 0.72 18.57 11.22
N VAL A 207 -0.11 18.87 10.22
CA VAL A 207 0.11 20.03 9.35
C VAL A 207 -0.76 21.20 9.84
N PRO A 208 -0.16 22.32 10.27
CA PRO A 208 -0.90 23.55 10.49
C PRO A 208 -1.42 24.05 9.13
N MET A 209 -2.73 24.27 8.99
CA MET A 209 -3.27 24.97 7.82
C MET A 209 -3.32 26.47 8.10
N GLU A 210 -2.95 27.30 7.12
CA GLU A 210 -3.10 28.76 7.23
C GLU A 210 -4.57 29.15 7.46
N PRO A 211 -4.83 30.19 8.28
CA PRO A 211 -6.18 30.57 8.69
C PRO A 211 -6.91 31.27 7.54
N THR A 212 -7.61 30.51 6.69
CA THR A 212 -8.66 31.09 5.84
C THR A 212 -9.95 31.16 6.65
N SER A 213 -10.18 32.33 7.25
CA SER A 213 -11.39 32.72 7.99
C SER A 213 -11.77 31.87 9.22
N SER A 214 -11.49 32.41 10.41
CA SER A 214 -12.05 32.09 11.74
C SER A 214 -11.86 30.68 12.34
N LEU A 215 -11.31 29.68 11.63
CA LEU A 215 -11.02 28.37 12.22
C LEU A 215 -9.68 27.83 11.69
N ALA A 216 -8.66 27.78 12.55
CA ALA A 216 -7.45 27.00 12.29
C ALA A 216 -7.84 25.52 12.19
N ARG A 217 -7.70 24.94 10.99
CA ARG A 217 -7.93 23.50 10.78
C ARG A 217 -6.58 22.79 10.82
N TRP A 218 -6.53 21.67 11.52
CA TRP A 218 -5.37 20.79 11.55
C TRP A 218 -5.72 19.52 10.80
N ALA A 219 -4.88 19.14 9.84
CA ALA A 219 -4.92 17.83 9.21
C ALA A 219 -3.93 16.92 9.95
N CYS A 220 -4.44 15.81 10.49
CA CYS A 220 -3.68 14.82 11.23
C CYS A 220 -3.53 13.58 10.33
N VAL A 221 -2.34 13.30 9.81
CA VAL A 221 -2.02 12.01 9.19
C VAL A 221 -1.52 11.12 10.33
N TRP A 222 -2.33 10.12 10.66
CA TRP A 222 -1.98 9.18 11.73
C TRP A 222 -0.90 8.25 11.21
N ILE A 223 0.16 8.05 11.99
CA ILE A 223 1.01 6.85 11.97
C ILE A 223 1.32 6.54 13.45
N THR A 224 0.84 5.42 13.98
CA THR A 224 0.85 5.18 15.45
C THR A 224 2.24 4.85 16.00
N SER A 225 2.62 5.40 17.16
CA SER A 225 3.85 5.06 17.89
C SER A 225 3.64 4.73 19.38
N PRO A 226 4.33 3.72 19.94
CA PRO A 226 4.45 3.49 21.38
C PRO A 226 5.71 4.10 22.03
N CYS A 227 6.61 4.74 21.28
CA CYS A 227 7.99 5.03 21.72
C CYS A 227 8.18 6.29 22.58
N THR A 228 7.10 6.99 22.96
CA THR A 228 7.17 8.06 23.97
C THR A 228 6.43 7.62 25.24
N ARG A 229 7.17 7.47 26.36
CA ARG A 229 6.56 7.28 27.68
C ARG A 229 5.69 8.49 28.03
N ARG A 230 4.37 8.24 28.12
CA ARG A 230 3.29 8.94 28.86
C ARG A 230 3.24 10.47 28.81
N VAL A 231 2.27 10.99 28.05
CA VAL A 231 1.20 11.81 28.65
C VAL A 231 -0.13 11.18 28.21
N GLN A 232 -0.76 10.41 29.10
CA GLN A 232 -2.14 9.98 28.91
C GLN A 232 -3.04 11.21 29.16
N VAL A 233 -3.60 11.78 28.10
CA VAL A 233 -4.83 12.58 28.23
C VAL A 233 -5.99 11.67 27.84
N ALA A 234 -6.80 11.32 28.83
CA ALA A 234 -7.96 10.45 28.65
C ALA A 234 -8.99 11.11 27.70
N PRO A 235 -9.62 10.36 26.78
CA PRO A 235 -10.73 10.88 26.02
C PRO A 235 -11.96 11.06 26.92
N SER A 236 -12.69 12.15 26.68
CA SER A 236 -13.91 12.59 27.38
C SER A 236 -14.94 11.46 27.64
N PRO A 237 -15.72 11.52 28.74
CA PRO A 237 -16.56 10.43 29.25
C PRO A 237 -17.62 9.88 28.29
N SER A 238 -17.92 10.57 27.17
CA SER A 238 -18.92 10.13 26.19
C SER A 238 -18.45 9.00 25.26
N TRP A 239 -17.13 8.72 25.19
CA TRP A 239 -16.57 7.68 24.31
C TRP A 239 -16.31 6.33 24.99
N SER A 240 -16.36 6.27 26.33
CA SER A 240 -16.09 5.05 27.12
C SER A 240 -17.13 3.93 26.89
N ARG A 241 -18.37 4.26 26.52
CA ARG A 241 -19.44 3.26 26.31
C ARG A 241 -19.31 2.47 25.02
N ARG A 242 -18.67 3.01 23.97
CA ARG A 242 -18.56 2.32 22.66
C ARG A 242 -17.39 1.32 22.64
N TRP A 243 -16.35 1.57 23.43
CA TRP A 243 -15.23 0.64 23.64
C TRP A 243 -15.57 -0.55 24.55
N GLN A 244 -16.38 -0.35 25.61
CA GLN A 244 -16.78 -1.43 26.52
C GLN A 244 -17.71 -2.48 25.91
N LEU A 245 -18.46 -2.13 24.86
CA LEU A 245 -19.33 -3.07 24.13
C LEU A 245 -18.53 -4.03 23.23
N TRP A 246 -17.31 -3.64 22.81
CA TRP A 246 -16.46 -4.50 21.98
C TRP A 246 -15.56 -5.43 22.81
N SER A 247 -15.21 -5.07 24.05
CA SER A 247 -14.42 -5.93 24.93
C SER A 247 -15.23 -7.08 25.57
N ARG A 248 -16.56 -6.96 25.66
CA ARG A 248 -17.43 -8.00 26.24
C ARG A 248 -17.82 -9.13 25.27
N SER A 249 -17.65 -8.95 23.96
CA SER A 249 -17.90 -10.03 22.99
C SER A 249 -16.76 -11.05 22.87
N SER A 250 -15.62 -10.80 23.53
CA SER A 250 -14.40 -11.60 23.39
C SER A 250 -14.15 -12.56 24.56
N SER A 251 -15.09 -12.73 25.48
CA SER A 251 -14.92 -13.60 26.66
C SER A 251 -16.20 -14.36 27.07
N SER A 252 -16.55 -15.39 26.31
CA SER A 252 -17.35 -16.52 26.81
C SER A 252 -17.22 -17.77 25.91
N SER A 253 -16.47 -18.75 26.42
CA SER A 253 -16.58 -20.22 26.25
C SER A 253 -17.09 -20.86 24.94
N LEU A 254 -16.20 -21.64 24.32
CA LEU A 254 -16.39 -23.00 23.73
C LEU A 254 -17.73 -23.33 23.03
N SER A 255 -17.71 -23.47 21.70
CA SER A 255 -17.98 -24.75 21.00
C SER A 255 -18.20 -24.56 19.48
N SER A 256 -17.39 -25.29 18.70
CA SER A 256 -17.63 -25.80 17.34
C SER A 256 -17.59 -24.88 16.10
N ARG A 257 -16.70 -25.30 15.17
CA ARG A 257 -16.54 -24.95 13.73
C ARG A 257 -15.81 -23.65 13.38
N ILE A 258 -14.52 -23.81 13.11
CA ILE A 258 -13.64 -22.81 12.46
C ILE A 258 -13.49 -23.20 10.98
N PRO A 259 -13.82 -22.34 10.01
CA PRO A 259 -13.05 -22.27 8.77
C PRO A 259 -11.89 -21.29 8.96
N LEU A 260 -10.68 -21.73 8.63
CA LEU A 260 -9.49 -20.88 8.56
C LEU A 260 -9.77 -19.69 7.64
N PHE A 261 -9.74 -18.47 8.19
CA PHE A 261 -9.50 -17.24 7.44
C PHE A 261 -8.25 -16.59 8.01
N THR A 262 -7.14 -16.72 7.30
CA THR A 262 -5.97 -15.85 7.45
C THR A 262 -6.35 -14.47 6.91
N MET A 263 -6.75 -13.57 7.82
CA MET A 263 -6.89 -12.14 7.54
C MET A 263 -5.58 -11.44 7.91
N THR A 264 -4.83 -10.99 6.91
CA THR A 264 -3.75 -10.03 7.05
C THR A 264 -4.31 -8.72 7.60
N ARG A 265 -3.67 -8.19 8.65
CA ARG A 265 -4.03 -6.92 9.29
C ARG A 265 -3.76 -5.77 8.30
N GLN A 266 -4.80 -5.22 7.68
CA GLN A 266 -4.73 -3.87 7.12
C GLN A 266 -5.14 -2.87 8.20
N THR A 267 -4.22 -1.97 8.54
CA THR A 267 -4.43 -0.85 9.46
C THR A 267 -5.33 0.18 8.76
N LEU A 268 -6.49 0.50 9.34
CA LEU A 268 -7.38 1.55 8.81
C LEU A 268 -6.82 2.94 9.15
N TRP A 269 -6.64 3.79 8.14
CA TRP A 269 -6.32 5.21 8.29
C TRP A 269 -7.59 6.07 8.09
N TRP A 270 -7.82 7.04 8.97
CA TRP A 270 -8.95 7.98 8.90
C TRP A 270 -8.43 9.42 8.88
N ALA A 271 -8.86 10.20 7.89
CA ALA A 271 -8.62 11.64 7.83
C ALA A 271 -9.89 12.38 8.28
N GLY A 272 -9.79 13.22 9.32
CA GLY A 272 -10.88 14.11 9.71
C GLY A 272 -10.41 15.31 10.52
N PRO A 273 -11.30 16.28 10.77
CA PRO A 273 -10.95 17.55 11.40
C PRO A 273 -10.55 17.36 12.88
N CYS A 274 -9.36 17.83 13.23
CA CYS A 274 -8.87 17.88 14.61
C CYS A 274 -9.46 19.13 15.31
N HIS A 275 -10.24 18.95 16.38
CA HIS A 275 -10.76 20.06 17.21
C HIS A 275 -9.65 20.62 18.13
N ASN A 276 -9.58 21.95 18.23
CA ASN A 276 -8.62 22.68 19.06
C ASN A 276 -8.62 22.19 20.53
N LEU A 277 -7.47 21.73 21.01
CA LEU A 277 -7.11 21.73 22.43
C LEU A 277 -6.03 22.79 22.63
N GLY A 278 -6.44 24.05 22.50
CA GLY A 278 -5.67 25.22 22.89
C GLY A 278 -6.47 25.98 23.93
N GLU A 279 -6.30 25.61 25.19
CA GLU A 279 -6.42 26.43 26.41
C GLU A 279 -6.38 25.48 27.60
N LEU A 280 -5.21 25.38 28.24
CA LEU A 280 -5.05 25.22 29.69
C LEU A 280 -3.54 25.32 29.96
N MET A 281 -3.20 26.31 30.79
CA MET A 281 -1.89 26.51 31.42
C MET A 281 -1.38 25.25 32.12
#